data_AF-A0A1S9DAD1-F1
#
_entry.id   AF-A0A1S9DAD1-F1
#
_cell.length_a   1.000
_cell.length_b   1.000
_cell.length_c   1.000
_cell.angle_alpha   90.00
_cell.angle_beta   90.00
_cell.angle_gamma   90.00
#
_symmetry.space_group_name_H-M   'P 1'
#
loop_
_entity.id
_entity.type
_entity.pdbx_description
1 polymer ?
#
loop_
_entity_poly.entity_id
_entity_poly.type
_entity_poly.pdbx_seq_one_letter_code
_entity_poly.pdbx_strand_id
1 'polypeptide(L)'
;MAFSASAHLGPHDARSNAEMAHKAELSSRCAQHVAQFNDKRWKRSLGHPGNTTVKIHTQAPYYDVLQNDTCVLSPEVTAGPYYWPRSQILRQDMTEGQVGVPLWLDIGVMDMATCSPLEGVMVDLWHCNATGSYSSFTELSPNTKFPALLAEQGKNASDFVVGSTDIHTDSETWLRGMWPTDDHGMMQMKTIFPGFYVERTIHIHVQVHTDWTTGENGTLVFENTVSTGQLYFDEKLEENIMAMEPYSSHTQINRTRNDVDMEFSKGTANGYNPVVSVVPVDENDLTKGLIGYITIGNYTVYSCFVGYKPISTQGDDAAFVDIPKKAAELDFLFTAELAGCSLIVTDYNSSHYRVYHDSRPMSSTFYDHVVMAADLTDYIGGLEVDPNQLLLTVCLQYKLGKWKLYAQLLKENDKHQRII
;
A
#
# COMPACT_ATOMS: atom_id res chain seq x y z
N MET A 1 12.23 -6.09 -22.22
CA MET A 1 12.22 -6.45 -20.79
C MET A 1 11.98 -5.16 -20.03
N ALA A 2 10.75 -4.96 -19.56
CA ALA A 2 10.43 -3.86 -18.67
C ALA A 2 10.95 -4.28 -17.28
N PHE A 3 11.90 -3.53 -16.73
CA PHE A 3 12.28 -3.69 -15.33
C PHE A 3 11.37 -2.78 -14.53
N SER A 4 10.52 -3.39 -13.70
CA SER A 4 9.74 -2.73 -12.68
C SER A 4 10.70 -2.11 -11.66
N ALA A 5 10.41 -0.87 -11.26
CA ALA A 5 11.07 -0.29 -10.10
C ALA A 5 10.61 -1.08 -8.88
N SER A 6 11.53 -1.76 -8.20
CA SER A 6 11.24 -2.35 -6.88
C SER A 6 10.91 -1.23 -5.90
N ALA A 7 9.69 -1.23 -5.38
CA ALA A 7 9.44 -0.60 -4.09
C ALA A 7 10.27 -1.33 -3.03
N HIS A 8 11.07 -0.57 -2.27
CA HIS A 8 11.98 -1.13 -1.28
C HIS A 8 11.23 -1.94 -0.21
N LEU A 9 11.81 -3.08 0.19
CA LEU A 9 11.35 -3.90 1.31
C LEU A 9 11.84 -3.27 2.64
N GLY A 10 11.02 -2.39 3.22
CA GLY A 10 11.29 -1.85 4.55
C GLY A 10 10.37 -0.68 4.90
N PRO A 11 10.31 -0.25 6.17
CA PRO A 11 9.55 0.93 6.55
C PRO A 11 10.17 2.15 5.87
N HIS A 12 9.37 2.88 5.07
CA HIS A 12 9.81 4.15 4.51
C HIS A 12 10.10 5.14 5.66
N ASP A 13 11.15 5.96 5.50
CA ASP A 13 11.38 7.12 6.37
C ASP A 13 10.10 7.98 6.47
N ALA A 14 9.88 8.60 7.64
CA ALA A 14 8.71 9.43 7.87
C ALA A 14 8.59 10.51 6.78
N ARG A 15 7.50 10.43 5.99
CA ARG A 15 7.25 11.32 4.85
C ARG A 15 7.17 12.78 5.29
N SER A 16 7.59 13.71 4.43
CA SER A 16 7.60 15.13 4.76
C SER A 16 6.19 15.71 4.93
N ASN A 17 6.04 16.75 5.76
CA ASN A 17 4.75 17.44 5.96
C ASN A 17 4.13 17.96 4.63
N ALA A 18 4.95 18.31 3.65
CA ALA A 18 4.50 18.78 2.34
C ALA A 18 3.90 17.64 1.50
N GLU A 19 4.54 16.47 1.49
CA GLU A 19 4.00 15.27 0.82
C GLU A 19 2.71 14.80 1.50
N MET A 20 2.65 14.88 2.83
CA MET A 20 1.46 14.51 3.60
C MET A 20 0.26 15.44 3.33
N ALA A 21 0.48 16.77 3.33
CA ALA A 21 -0.57 17.74 3.02
C ALA A 21 -1.09 17.61 1.58
N HIS A 22 -0.19 17.32 0.65
CA HIS A 22 -0.55 17.12 -0.76
C HIS A 22 -1.42 15.87 -0.96
N LYS A 23 -1.09 14.76 -0.29
CA LYS A 23 -1.90 13.55 -0.31
C LYS A 23 -3.30 13.78 0.31
N ALA A 24 -3.40 14.55 1.39
CA ALA A 24 -4.68 14.94 1.96
C ALA A 24 -5.54 15.77 0.98
N GLU A 25 -4.94 16.67 0.20
CA GLU A 25 -5.63 17.42 -0.85
C GLU A 25 -6.15 16.50 -1.97
N LEU A 26 -5.32 15.56 -2.45
CA LEU A 26 -5.74 14.55 -3.44
C LEU A 26 -6.90 13.69 -2.92
N SER A 27 -6.84 13.27 -1.65
CA SER A 27 -7.94 12.56 -0.97
C SER A 27 -9.26 13.30 -1.04
N SER A 28 -9.25 14.60 -0.75
CA SER A 28 -10.46 15.43 -0.80
C SER A 28 -11.11 15.50 -2.19
N ARG A 29 -10.31 15.40 -3.27
CA ARG A 29 -10.81 15.43 -4.66
C ARG A 29 -11.60 14.18 -5.03
N CYS A 30 -11.26 13.02 -4.45
CA CYS A 30 -11.92 11.77 -4.78
C CYS A 30 -13.18 11.49 -3.96
N ALA A 31 -13.56 12.36 -3.01
CA ALA A 31 -14.70 12.15 -2.12
C ALA A 31 -16.02 11.80 -2.85
N GLN A 32 -16.34 12.48 -3.95
CA GLN A 32 -17.54 12.19 -4.76
C GLN A 32 -17.46 10.85 -5.50
N HIS A 33 -16.27 10.38 -5.86
CA HIS A 33 -16.09 9.08 -6.51
C HIS A 33 -16.21 7.96 -5.47
N VAL A 34 -15.58 8.11 -4.30
CA VAL A 34 -15.72 7.20 -3.15
C VAL A 34 -17.19 7.01 -2.75
N ALA A 35 -17.96 8.09 -2.81
CA ALA A 35 -19.38 8.06 -2.56
C ALA A 35 -20.17 7.16 -3.51
N GLN A 36 -20.00 7.39 -4.81
CA GLN A 36 -20.64 6.60 -5.85
C GLN A 36 -20.17 5.15 -5.79
N PHE A 37 -18.92 4.95 -5.37
CA PHE A 37 -18.33 3.65 -5.15
C PHE A 37 -19.02 2.89 -4.02
N ASN A 38 -19.25 3.55 -2.89
CA ASN A 38 -19.98 2.99 -1.75
C ASN A 38 -21.47 2.69 -2.11
N ASP A 39 -22.13 3.55 -2.88
CA ASP A 39 -23.52 3.32 -3.35
C ASP A 39 -23.63 2.10 -4.29
N LYS A 40 -22.71 1.96 -5.26
CA LYS A 40 -22.64 0.77 -6.13
C LYS A 40 -22.41 -0.51 -5.33
N ARG A 41 -21.55 -0.44 -4.31
CA ARG A 41 -21.24 -1.56 -3.40
C ARG A 41 -22.47 -1.99 -2.61
N TRP A 42 -23.19 -1.06 -2.01
CA TRP A 42 -24.43 -1.33 -1.27
C TRP A 42 -25.44 -2.10 -2.13
N LYS A 43 -25.65 -1.66 -3.38
CA LYS A 43 -26.56 -2.31 -4.33
C LYS A 43 -26.15 -3.75 -4.67
N ARG A 44 -24.85 -4.08 -4.65
CA ARG A 44 -24.33 -5.43 -4.90
C ARG A 44 -24.44 -6.35 -3.67
N SER A 45 -24.24 -5.81 -2.47
CA SER A 45 -24.39 -6.54 -1.20
C SER A 45 -25.83 -7.05 -1.01
N LEU A 46 -26.83 -6.27 -1.44
CA LEU A 46 -28.25 -6.66 -1.46
C LEU A 46 -28.60 -7.81 -2.43
N GLY A 47 -27.65 -8.23 -3.28
CA GLY A 47 -27.90 -9.15 -4.39
C GLY A 47 -27.28 -10.54 -4.27
N HIS A 48 -26.61 -10.91 -3.18
CA HIS A 48 -25.94 -12.22 -3.05
C HIS A 48 -26.88 -13.32 -2.51
N PRO A 49 -27.24 -14.34 -3.31
CA PRO A 49 -27.92 -15.54 -2.84
C PRO A 49 -26.85 -16.61 -2.55
N GLY A 50 -26.10 -16.44 -1.45
CA GLY A 50 -25.34 -17.54 -0.85
C GLY A 50 -26.25 -18.28 0.12
N ASN A 51 -26.40 -19.59 -0.04
CA ASN A 51 -27.43 -20.49 0.48
C ASN A 51 -27.67 -20.49 2.02
N THR A 52 -28.11 -19.36 2.57
CA THR A 52 -28.61 -19.19 3.93
C THR A 52 -29.95 -18.50 3.77
N THR A 53 -31.04 -19.18 4.10
CA THR A 53 -32.38 -18.59 4.04
C THR A 53 -32.52 -17.58 5.18
N VAL A 54 -31.99 -16.39 4.98
CA VAL A 54 -32.34 -15.21 5.78
C VAL A 54 -32.89 -14.20 4.79
N LYS A 55 -34.21 -13.96 4.84
CA LYS A 55 -34.80 -12.78 4.21
C LYS A 55 -34.29 -11.58 5.00
N ILE A 56 -33.20 -10.99 4.53
CA ILE A 56 -32.65 -9.75 5.06
C ILE A 56 -33.69 -8.66 4.78
N HIS A 57 -34.46 -8.29 5.80
CA HIS A 57 -35.26 -7.07 5.82
C HIS A 57 -34.40 -5.96 6.41
N THR A 58 -33.43 -5.45 5.66
CA THR A 58 -32.77 -4.19 6.02
C THR A 58 -33.50 -3.05 5.33
N GLN A 59 -33.91 -2.05 6.12
CA GLN A 59 -34.37 -0.78 5.57
C GLN A 59 -33.21 -0.11 4.81
N ALA A 60 -33.56 0.66 3.77
CA ALA A 60 -32.62 1.48 3.01
C ALA A 60 -31.77 2.36 3.95
N PRO A 61 -30.50 2.66 3.61
CA PRO A 61 -29.60 3.31 4.54
C PRO A 61 -30.04 4.74 4.88
N TYR A 62 -29.84 5.03 6.17
CA TYR A 62 -30.15 6.22 6.96
C TYR A 62 -29.42 7.53 6.52
N TYR A 63 -28.73 7.55 5.38
CA TYR A 63 -28.04 8.75 4.89
C TYR A 63 -28.26 8.98 3.39
N ASP A 64 -29.02 10.03 3.07
CA ASP A 64 -29.27 10.51 1.69
C ASP A 64 -28.15 11.40 1.15
N VAL A 65 -27.13 11.70 1.97
CA VAL A 65 -25.97 12.53 1.65
C VAL A 65 -24.74 11.92 2.32
N LEU A 66 -23.60 12.01 1.64
CA LEU A 66 -22.32 11.54 2.15
C LEU A 66 -21.94 12.23 3.46
N GLN A 67 -21.51 11.42 4.42
CA GLN A 67 -20.64 11.86 5.48
C GLN A 67 -19.33 12.32 4.81
N ASN A 68 -18.96 13.58 4.98
CA ASN A 68 -17.84 14.23 4.28
C ASN A 68 -16.45 13.73 4.74
N ASP A 69 -16.41 12.60 5.46
CA ASP A 69 -15.29 12.11 6.28
C ASP A 69 -14.88 10.65 5.95
N THR A 70 -15.32 10.09 4.81
CA THR A 70 -14.76 8.83 4.30
C THR A 70 -13.39 9.09 3.69
N CYS A 71 -12.39 9.19 4.56
CA CYS A 71 -11.04 9.41 4.15
C CYS A 71 -10.29 8.10 3.90
N VAL A 72 -9.92 7.94 2.64
CA VAL A 72 -8.89 7.06 2.07
C VAL A 72 -7.82 6.63 3.06
N LEU A 73 -7.44 5.36 3.15
CA LEU A 73 -6.22 5.02 3.89
C LEU A 73 -4.98 5.66 3.25
N SER A 74 -4.21 6.47 3.99
CA SER A 74 -2.74 6.53 3.86
C SER A 74 -2.11 7.47 4.90
N PRO A 75 -1.73 6.92 6.04
CA PRO A 75 -0.30 6.67 6.10
C PRO A 75 -0.02 5.19 6.14
N GLU A 76 1.14 4.86 5.62
CA GLU A 76 1.74 3.57 5.84
C GLU A 76 2.02 3.45 7.34
N VAL A 77 1.39 2.48 8.01
CA VAL A 77 1.44 2.38 9.47
C VAL A 77 2.49 1.34 9.86
N THR A 78 2.11 0.06 9.82
CA THR A 78 3.02 -1.07 10.05
C THR A 78 2.30 -2.38 9.71
N ALA A 79 3.04 -3.34 9.15
CA ALA A 79 2.59 -4.72 9.05
C ALA A 79 2.55 -5.41 10.45
N GLY A 80 3.15 -4.79 11.47
CA GLY A 80 3.23 -5.37 12.80
C GLY A 80 4.08 -6.64 12.84
N PRO A 81 4.27 -7.22 14.03
CA PRO A 81 5.21 -8.31 14.22
C PRO A 81 4.72 -9.68 13.70
N TYR A 82 3.41 -9.83 13.46
CA TYR A 82 2.78 -11.11 13.12
C TYR A 82 2.46 -11.25 11.63
N TYR A 83 3.18 -10.53 10.77
CA TYR A 83 3.16 -10.74 9.33
C TYR A 83 4.07 -11.90 8.94
N TRP A 84 3.50 -12.92 8.29
CA TRP A 84 4.22 -14.09 7.83
C TRP A 84 3.83 -14.41 6.38
N PRO A 85 4.64 -13.99 5.38
CA PRO A 85 4.27 -14.14 3.97
C PRO A 85 3.94 -15.58 3.56
N ARG A 86 4.55 -16.57 4.21
CA ARG A 86 4.38 -18.00 3.88
C ARG A 86 3.04 -18.58 4.32
N SER A 87 2.31 -17.93 5.23
CA SER A 87 0.98 -18.37 5.66
C SER A 87 -0.17 -17.60 4.99
N GLN A 88 0.15 -16.71 4.06
CA GLN A 88 -0.89 -15.99 3.32
C GLN A 88 -1.44 -16.86 2.19
N ILE A 89 -2.77 -16.97 2.14
CA ILE A 89 -3.48 -17.89 1.25
C ILE A 89 -4.45 -17.11 0.36
N LEU A 90 -4.49 -17.45 -0.92
CA LEU A 90 -5.47 -16.91 -1.86
C LEU A 90 -6.87 -17.49 -1.57
N ARG A 91 -7.76 -16.70 -0.96
CA ARG A 91 -9.13 -17.10 -0.60
C ARG A 91 -10.00 -15.90 -0.22
N GLN A 92 -11.31 -16.04 -0.39
CA GLN A 92 -12.30 -15.06 0.05
C GLN A 92 -12.99 -15.41 1.37
N ASP A 93 -12.71 -16.59 1.94
CA ASP A 93 -13.12 -16.96 3.30
C ASP A 93 -11.86 -17.33 4.08
N MET A 94 -11.41 -16.43 4.95
CA MET A 94 -10.23 -16.61 5.78
C MET A 94 -10.56 -17.15 7.17
N THR A 95 -11.83 -17.48 7.47
CA THR A 95 -12.25 -17.87 8.84
C THR A 95 -11.57 -19.15 9.32
N GLU A 96 -11.47 -20.15 8.43
CA GLU A 96 -11.07 -21.52 8.77
C GLU A 96 -11.76 -22.08 10.02
N GLY A 97 -13.02 -21.70 10.23
CA GLY A 97 -13.82 -22.16 11.37
C GLY A 97 -13.47 -21.52 12.71
N GLN A 98 -12.66 -20.45 12.76
CA GLN A 98 -12.46 -19.67 13.99
C GLN A 98 -13.80 -19.15 14.52
N VAL A 99 -13.97 -19.24 15.84
CA VAL A 99 -15.20 -18.81 16.51
C VAL A 99 -15.14 -17.31 16.77
N GLY A 100 -16.23 -16.63 16.43
CA GLY A 100 -16.40 -15.19 16.65
C GLY A 100 -17.65 -14.69 15.93
N VAL A 101 -17.91 -13.39 16.02
CA VAL A 101 -18.97 -12.72 15.25
C VAL A 101 -18.56 -12.69 13.78
N PRO A 102 -19.35 -13.26 12.85
CA PRO A 102 -19.01 -13.24 11.42
C PRO A 102 -18.90 -11.80 10.89
N LEU A 103 -17.93 -11.56 10.00
CA LEU A 103 -17.72 -10.28 9.35
C LEU A 103 -17.52 -10.50 7.84
N TRP A 104 -18.38 -9.90 7.02
CA TRP A 104 -18.16 -9.75 5.58
C TRP A 104 -17.59 -8.37 5.34
N LEU A 105 -16.31 -8.29 5.00
CA LEU A 105 -15.57 -7.06 4.80
C LEU A 105 -15.43 -6.78 3.30
N ASP A 106 -16.12 -5.75 2.84
CA ASP A 106 -15.96 -5.22 1.49
C ASP A 106 -14.90 -4.12 1.48
N ILE A 107 -13.82 -4.37 0.74
CA ILE A 107 -12.71 -3.44 0.57
C ILE A 107 -12.71 -2.94 -0.86
N GLY A 108 -12.79 -1.63 -0.98
CA GLY A 108 -12.61 -0.93 -2.22
C GLY A 108 -11.19 -0.41 -2.35
N VAL A 109 -10.58 -0.53 -3.52
CA VAL A 109 -9.27 0.06 -3.80
C VAL A 109 -9.39 1.03 -4.97
N MET A 110 -8.87 2.23 -4.77
CA MET A 110 -8.99 3.33 -5.72
C MET A 110 -7.64 4.03 -5.88
N ASP A 111 -7.34 4.45 -7.11
CA ASP A 111 -6.21 5.30 -7.42
C ASP A 111 -6.53 6.74 -7.01
N MET A 112 -5.69 7.31 -6.17
CA MET A 112 -5.87 8.64 -5.61
C MET A 112 -5.51 9.79 -6.53
N ALA A 113 -4.77 9.52 -7.60
CA ALA A 113 -4.46 10.53 -8.59
C ALA A 113 -5.55 10.63 -9.66
N THR A 114 -6.11 9.48 -10.07
CA THR A 114 -7.16 9.40 -11.09
C THR A 114 -8.59 9.33 -10.53
N CYS A 115 -8.75 9.07 -9.22
CA CYS A 115 -10.03 8.76 -8.57
C CYS A 115 -10.79 7.60 -9.23
N SER A 116 -10.07 6.66 -9.85
CA SER A 116 -10.63 5.50 -10.55
C SER A 116 -10.42 4.22 -9.74
N PRO A 117 -11.33 3.23 -9.84
CA PRO A 117 -11.13 1.94 -9.19
C PRO A 117 -9.87 1.25 -9.71
N LEU A 118 -9.12 0.59 -8.81
CA LEU A 118 -7.94 -0.19 -9.17
C LEU A 118 -8.32 -1.66 -9.32
N GLU A 119 -8.46 -2.12 -10.55
CA GLU A 119 -8.72 -3.53 -10.88
C GLU A 119 -7.48 -4.40 -10.72
N GLY A 120 -7.68 -5.65 -10.28
CA GLY A 120 -6.67 -6.69 -10.30
C GLY A 120 -5.57 -6.55 -9.24
N VAL A 121 -5.61 -5.53 -8.37
CA VAL A 121 -4.66 -5.40 -7.26
C VAL A 121 -4.99 -6.40 -6.15
N MET A 122 -3.96 -7.03 -5.58
CA MET A 122 -4.13 -7.99 -4.49
C MET A 122 -4.32 -7.27 -3.17
N VAL A 123 -5.37 -7.62 -2.42
CA VAL A 123 -5.55 -7.17 -1.04
C VAL A 123 -5.24 -8.34 -0.11
N ASP A 124 -4.22 -8.19 0.72
CA ASP A 124 -3.77 -9.16 1.72
C ASP A 124 -4.20 -8.72 3.12
N LEU A 125 -4.80 -9.62 3.89
CA LEU A 125 -5.40 -9.37 5.19
C LEU A 125 -4.95 -10.39 6.23
N TRP A 126 -4.68 -9.92 7.44
CA TRP A 126 -4.50 -10.79 8.60
C TRP A 126 -4.93 -10.11 9.90
N HIS A 127 -5.42 -10.90 10.85
CA HIS A 127 -5.74 -10.42 12.19
C HIS A 127 -5.73 -11.53 13.23
N CYS A 128 -5.78 -11.16 14.50
CA CYS A 128 -5.93 -12.12 15.59
C CYS A 128 -7.34 -12.70 15.66
N ASN A 129 -7.48 -13.87 16.26
CA ASN A 129 -8.78 -14.43 16.60
C ASN A 129 -9.46 -13.64 17.73
N ALA A 130 -10.66 -14.09 18.13
CA ALA A 130 -11.47 -13.43 19.14
C ALA A 130 -10.80 -13.26 20.52
N THR A 131 -9.75 -14.04 20.81
CA THR A 131 -8.98 -14.00 22.07
C THR A 131 -7.56 -13.45 21.89
N GLY A 132 -7.27 -12.79 20.77
CA GLY A 132 -6.00 -12.07 20.56
C GLY A 132 -4.84 -12.87 19.97
N SER A 133 -4.98 -14.19 19.78
CA SER A 133 -3.93 -15.02 19.20
C SER A 133 -3.84 -14.85 17.68
N TYR A 134 -2.64 -14.95 17.12
CA TYR A 134 -2.42 -14.98 15.66
C TYR A 134 -2.07 -16.39 15.19
N SER A 135 -2.61 -16.81 14.05
CA SER A 135 -2.17 -18.02 13.35
C SER A 135 -0.72 -17.91 12.92
N SER A 136 -0.03 -19.04 12.76
CA SER A 136 1.43 -19.14 12.60
C SER A 136 2.23 -18.78 13.86
N PHE A 137 1.58 -18.29 14.92
CA PHE A 137 2.19 -17.80 16.15
C PHE A 137 1.39 -18.23 17.40
N THR A 138 0.70 -19.38 17.37
CA THR A 138 -0.30 -19.72 18.40
C THR A 138 0.30 -19.99 19.77
N GLU A 139 1.57 -20.39 19.84
CA GLU A 139 2.30 -20.51 21.12
C GLU A 139 2.73 -19.15 21.71
N LEU A 140 2.61 -18.05 20.97
CA LEU A 140 2.92 -16.71 21.49
C LEU A 140 1.71 -16.14 22.23
N SER A 141 1.90 -15.89 23.52
CA SER A 141 0.86 -15.34 24.39
C SER A 141 0.41 -13.94 23.92
N PRO A 142 -0.89 -13.70 23.66
CA PRO A 142 -1.40 -12.37 23.31
C PRO A 142 -1.34 -11.38 24.49
N ASN A 143 -1.01 -11.87 25.69
CA ASN A 143 -0.95 -11.09 26.92
C ASN A 143 0.47 -10.59 27.24
N THR A 144 1.47 -11.06 26.50
CA THR A 144 2.88 -10.77 26.75
C THR A 144 3.38 -9.77 25.71
N LYS A 145 4.06 -8.71 26.16
CA LYS A 145 4.58 -7.68 25.25
C LYS A 145 5.57 -8.28 24.25
N PHE A 146 5.52 -7.80 23.02
CA PHE A 146 6.32 -8.38 21.94
C PHE A 146 7.84 -8.45 22.20
N PRO A 147 8.50 -7.42 22.79
CA PRO A 147 9.92 -7.54 23.14
C PRO A 147 10.23 -8.65 24.16
N ALA A 148 9.30 -8.96 25.06
CA ALA A 148 9.46 -10.05 26.00
C ALA A 148 9.29 -11.41 25.31
N LEU A 149 8.34 -11.55 24.38
CA LEU A 149 8.19 -12.75 23.54
C LEU A 149 9.45 -13.03 22.70
N LEU A 150 10.07 -11.99 22.13
CA LEU A 150 11.35 -12.15 21.42
C LEU A 150 12.47 -12.61 22.35
N ALA A 151 12.56 -12.03 23.55
CA ALA A 151 13.56 -12.41 24.54
C ALA A 151 13.40 -13.87 25.01
N GLU A 152 12.17 -14.37 25.17
CA GLU A 152 11.86 -15.77 25.48
C GLU A 152 12.36 -16.73 24.37
N GLN A 153 12.40 -16.27 23.13
CA GLN A 153 12.99 -17.00 21.99
C GLN A 153 14.50 -16.76 21.80
N GLY A 154 15.16 -16.06 22.72
CA GLY A 154 16.58 -15.72 22.63
C GLY A 154 16.91 -14.72 21.52
N LYS A 155 15.94 -13.90 21.09
CA LYS A 155 16.08 -12.90 20.02
C LYS A 155 16.09 -11.48 20.61
N ASN A 156 16.81 -10.57 19.95
CA ASN A 156 16.83 -9.16 20.31
C ASN A 156 15.84 -8.36 19.44
N ALA A 157 15.12 -7.43 20.05
CA ALA A 157 14.17 -6.56 19.36
C ALA A 157 14.85 -5.68 18.29
N SER A 158 16.12 -5.30 18.47
CA SER A 158 16.87 -4.52 17.47
C SER A 158 17.13 -5.27 16.17
N ASP A 159 17.14 -6.60 16.23
CA ASP A 159 17.51 -7.47 15.11
C ASP A 159 16.26 -8.06 14.43
N PHE A 160 15.08 -7.70 14.93
CA PHE A 160 13.81 -8.18 14.41
C PHE A 160 13.44 -7.42 13.13
N VAL A 161 13.30 -8.16 12.04
CA VAL A 161 12.83 -7.66 10.75
C VAL A 161 11.49 -8.33 10.44
N VAL A 162 10.43 -7.53 10.34
CA VAL A 162 9.07 -8.02 10.05
C VAL A 162 9.04 -8.87 8.78
N GLY A 163 8.37 -10.03 8.84
CA GLY A 163 8.24 -10.96 7.72
C GLY A 163 9.52 -11.73 7.33
N SER A 164 10.69 -11.36 7.87
CA SER A 164 11.99 -11.98 7.57
C SER A 164 12.57 -12.74 8.75
N THR A 165 12.56 -12.15 9.94
CA THR A 165 13.00 -12.82 11.16
C THR A 165 11.99 -13.88 11.55
N ASP A 166 12.43 -15.13 11.51
CA ASP A 166 11.55 -16.26 11.78
C ASP A 166 11.23 -16.37 13.29
N ILE A 167 9.96 -16.20 13.64
CA ILE A 167 9.40 -16.40 14.99
C ILE A 167 8.13 -17.27 14.98
N HIS A 168 7.81 -17.93 13.85
CA HIS A 168 6.59 -18.75 13.75
C HIS A 168 6.68 -19.95 14.68
N THR A 169 5.54 -20.39 15.21
CA THR A 169 5.46 -21.50 16.17
C THR A 169 4.64 -22.67 15.66
N ASP A 170 3.90 -22.47 14.58
CA ASP A 170 3.07 -23.49 13.93
C ASP A 170 2.80 -23.17 12.46
N SER A 171 2.03 -24.04 11.81
CA SER A 171 1.63 -23.92 10.40
C SER A 171 0.17 -23.48 10.22
N GLU A 172 -0.49 -22.97 11.27
CA GLU A 172 -1.86 -22.51 11.15
C GLU A 172 -1.95 -21.28 10.27
N THR A 173 -3.04 -21.18 9.50
CA THR A 173 -3.25 -20.10 8.54
C THR A 173 -4.55 -19.33 8.77
N TRP A 174 -5.36 -19.70 9.77
CA TRP A 174 -6.66 -19.08 9.97
C TRP A 174 -6.55 -17.55 10.14
N LEU A 175 -7.57 -16.83 9.69
CA LEU A 175 -7.62 -15.36 9.71
C LEU A 175 -6.43 -14.70 9.00
N ARG A 176 -5.96 -15.36 7.93
CA ARG A 176 -5.02 -14.83 6.93
C ARG A 176 -5.58 -15.08 5.54
N GLY A 177 -5.58 -14.10 4.65
CA GLY A 177 -6.17 -14.31 3.35
C GLY A 177 -5.97 -13.14 2.42
N MET A 178 -5.88 -13.44 1.14
CA MET A 178 -5.77 -12.44 0.10
C MET A 178 -6.69 -12.72 -1.07
N TRP A 179 -7.13 -11.66 -1.73
CA TRP A 179 -7.92 -11.76 -2.95
C TRP A 179 -7.73 -10.54 -3.85
N PRO A 180 -7.66 -10.72 -5.18
CA PRO A 180 -7.60 -9.60 -6.10
C PRO A 180 -8.92 -8.85 -6.17
N THR A 181 -8.83 -7.55 -6.38
CA THR A 181 -9.96 -6.70 -6.73
C THR A 181 -10.50 -7.02 -8.12
N ASP A 182 -11.81 -6.86 -8.30
CA ASP A 182 -12.48 -7.02 -9.59
C ASP A 182 -12.37 -5.77 -10.49
N ASP A 183 -13.07 -5.76 -11.62
CA ASP A 183 -13.16 -4.66 -12.60
C ASP A 183 -13.72 -3.35 -12.02
N HIS A 184 -14.35 -3.43 -10.85
CA HIS A 184 -14.78 -2.29 -10.08
C HIS A 184 -13.79 -1.96 -8.96
N GLY A 185 -12.58 -2.52 -8.92
CA GLY A 185 -11.64 -2.28 -7.82
C GLY A 185 -12.14 -2.75 -6.46
N MET A 186 -13.03 -3.75 -6.43
CA MET A 186 -13.68 -4.25 -5.23
C MET A 186 -13.21 -5.66 -4.89
N MET A 187 -13.01 -5.93 -3.61
CA MET A 187 -12.88 -7.29 -3.09
C MET A 187 -13.75 -7.46 -1.85
N GLN A 188 -14.21 -8.70 -1.63
CA GLN A 188 -14.91 -9.09 -0.40
C GLN A 188 -14.13 -10.20 0.27
N MET A 189 -13.99 -10.07 1.59
CA MET A 189 -13.42 -11.08 2.47
C MET A 189 -14.42 -11.47 3.56
N LYS A 190 -14.67 -12.77 3.71
CA LYS A 190 -15.39 -13.32 4.86
C LYS A 190 -14.39 -13.70 5.95
N THR A 191 -14.60 -13.16 7.14
CA THR A 191 -13.80 -13.38 8.34
C THR A 191 -14.66 -13.35 9.61
N ILE A 192 -14.05 -13.22 10.79
CA ILE A 192 -14.70 -12.88 12.06
C ILE A 192 -14.24 -11.51 12.55
N PHE A 193 -15.03 -10.85 13.40
CA PHE A 193 -14.59 -9.64 14.09
C PHE A 193 -13.36 -9.97 14.98
N PRO A 194 -12.26 -9.20 14.88
CA PRO A 194 -11.02 -9.51 15.61
C PRO A 194 -11.15 -9.30 17.11
N GLY A 195 -10.34 -10.03 17.88
CA GLY A 195 -10.08 -9.72 19.28
C GLY A 195 -9.02 -8.62 19.45
N PHE A 196 -8.39 -8.59 20.61
CA PHE A 196 -7.30 -7.66 20.91
C PHE A 196 -6.13 -8.40 21.57
N TYR A 197 -4.95 -7.79 21.52
CA TYR A 197 -3.78 -8.27 22.24
C TYR A 197 -3.11 -7.10 22.95
N VAL A 198 -2.14 -7.40 23.81
CA VAL A 198 -1.51 -6.43 24.70
C VAL A 198 -1.03 -5.19 23.94
N GLU A 199 -1.26 -4.01 24.55
CA GLU A 199 -0.87 -2.69 24.04
C GLU A 199 -1.59 -2.19 22.77
N ARG A 200 -2.48 -3.00 22.18
CA ARG A 200 -3.10 -2.67 20.90
C ARG A 200 -4.62 -2.60 20.96
N THR A 201 -5.20 -1.66 20.21
CA THR A 201 -6.64 -1.65 19.95
C THR A 201 -7.03 -2.75 18.96
N ILE A 202 -8.33 -2.98 18.75
CA ILE A 202 -8.86 -3.98 17.82
C ILE A 202 -8.59 -3.54 16.38
N HIS A 203 -7.97 -4.40 15.57
CA HIS A 203 -7.63 -4.07 14.19
C HIS A 203 -7.52 -5.28 13.25
N ILE A 204 -7.64 -5.01 11.96
CA ILE A 204 -7.28 -5.91 10.86
C ILE A 204 -6.11 -5.30 10.11
N HIS A 205 -5.02 -6.05 9.92
CA HIS A 205 -3.95 -5.58 9.05
C HIS A 205 -4.34 -5.73 7.59
N VAL A 206 -3.86 -4.80 6.76
CA VAL A 206 -4.06 -4.83 5.32
C VAL A 206 -2.78 -4.45 4.57
N GLN A 207 -2.49 -5.19 3.51
CA GLN A 207 -1.55 -4.79 2.47
C GLN A 207 -2.23 -4.79 1.11
N VAL A 208 -1.79 -3.88 0.25
CA VAL A 208 -2.18 -3.86 -1.16
C VAL A 208 -0.94 -4.08 -1.98
N HIS A 209 -1.01 -5.04 -2.91
CA HIS A 209 0.08 -5.36 -3.83
C HIS A 209 -0.35 -5.16 -5.28
N THR A 210 0.52 -4.55 -6.08
CA THR A 210 0.42 -4.51 -7.55
C THR A 210 1.41 -5.48 -8.16
N ASP A 211 1.25 -5.75 -9.46
CA ASP A 211 2.25 -6.49 -10.24
C ASP A 211 2.57 -7.85 -9.62
N TRP A 212 1.52 -8.63 -9.39
CA TRP A 212 1.62 -9.96 -8.79
C TRP A 212 1.44 -11.06 -9.83
N THR A 213 2.15 -12.16 -9.63
CA THR A 213 2.07 -13.33 -10.49
C THR A 213 1.98 -14.61 -9.66
N THR A 214 1.47 -15.67 -10.26
CA THR A 214 1.48 -17.01 -9.66
C THR A 214 2.64 -17.79 -10.25
N GLY A 215 3.59 -18.19 -9.40
CA GLY A 215 4.69 -19.07 -9.77
C GLY A 215 4.20 -20.49 -10.11
N GLU A 216 5.04 -21.29 -10.76
CA GLU A 216 4.69 -22.65 -11.24
C GLU A 216 4.22 -23.60 -10.14
N ASN A 217 4.64 -23.36 -8.89
CA ASN A 217 4.27 -24.13 -7.70
C ASN A 217 3.04 -23.55 -6.96
N GLY A 218 2.34 -22.56 -7.53
CA GLY A 218 1.21 -21.89 -6.90
C GLY A 218 1.59 -20.81 -5.87
N THR A 219 2.88 -20.53 -5.67
CA THR A 219 3.31 -19.42 -4.80
C THR A 219 3.01 -18.09 -5.47
N LEU A 220 2.42 -17.15 -4.74
CA LEU A 220 2.21 -15.79 -5.22
C LEU A 220 3.49 -14.98 -5.03
N VAL A 221 3.91 -14.30 -6.09
CA VAL A 221 5.07 -13.40 -6.10
C VAL A 221 4.53 -12.00 -6.30
N PHE A 222 4.83 -11.12 -5.35
CA PHE A 222 4.47 -9.70 -5.40
C PHE A 222 5.72 -8.91 -5.73
N GLU A 223 5.70 -8.13 -6.81
CA GLU A 223 6.80 -7.23 -7.11
C GLU A 223 6.72 -5.96 -6.26
N ASN A 224 5.50 -5.47 -6.01
CA ASN A 224 5.29 -4.18 -5.35
C ASN A 224 4.21 -4.24 -4.27
N THR A 225 4.58 -3.93 -3.03
CA THR A 225 3.64 -3.57 -1.96
C THR A 225 3.45 -2.06 -1.97
N VAL A 226 2.25 -1.61 -2.30
CA VAL A 226 1.94 -0.20 -2.55
C VAL A 226 1.23 0.48 -1.37
N SER A 227 0.68 -0.32 -0.45
CA SER A 227 0.10 0.16 0.80
C SER A 227 0.25 -0.88 1.91
N THR A 228 0.56 -0.43 3.12
CA THR A 228 0.54 -1.22 4.35
C THR A 228 -0.18 -0.44 5.45
N GLY A 229 -1.26 -0.98 5.99
CA GLY A 229 -2.10 -0.28 6.97
C GLY A 229 -2.80 -1.21 7.94
N GLN A 230 -3.66 -0.59 8.75
CA GLN A 230 -4.52 -1.26 9.70
C GLN A 230 -5.91 -0.65 9.63
N LEU A 231 -6.93 -1.49 9.69
CA LEU A 231 -8.35 -1.16 9.70
C LEU A 231 -8.84 -1.27 11.14
N TYR A 232 -9.66 -0.31 11.58
CA TYR A 232 -10.16 -0.23 12.94
C TYR A 232 -11.69 -0.18 12.95
N PHE A 233 -12.30 -0.17 14.14
CA PHE A 233 -13.75 -0.19 14.29
C PHE A 233 -14.24 0.93 15.20
N ASP A 234 -15.53 1.22 15.14
CA ASP A 234 -16.13 2.20 16.06
C ASP A 234 -16.04 1.71 17.51
N GLU A 235 -15.62 2.58 18.42
CA GLU A 235 -15.37 2.24 19.82
C GLU A 235 -16.60 1.64 20.51
N LYS A 236 -17.81 2.11 20.18
CA LYS A 236 -19.05 1.59 20.77
C LYS A 236 -19.36 0.18 20.24
N LEU A 237 -19.06 -0.08 18.97
CA LEU A 237 -19.18 -1.43 18.41
C LEU A 237 -18.17 -2.38 19.09
N GLU A 238 -16.93 -1.95 19.28
CA GLU A 238 -15.90 -2.72 19.97
C GLU A 238 -16.34 -3.11 21.38
N GLU A 239 -16.86 -2.16 22.17
CA GLU A 239 -17.39 -2.43 23.52
C GLU A 239 -18.50 -3.49 23.52
N ASN A 240 -19.45 -3.39 22.57
CA ASN A 240 -20.56 -4.34 22.47
C ASN A 240 -20.08 -5.76 22.12
N ILE A 241 -19.15 -5.88 21.17
CA ILE A 241 -18.63 -7.18 20.73
C ILE A 241 -17.77 -7.81 21.84
N MET A 242 -16.93 -7.03 22.51
CA MET A 242 -16.08 -7.52 23.61
C MET A 242 -16.88 -7.99 24.84
N ALA A 243 -18.14 -7.58 24.98
CA ALA A 243 -19.04 -8.04 26.03
C ALA A 243 -19.67 -9.42 25.76
N MET A 244 -19.41 -10.03 24.59
CA MET A 244 -20.00 -11.29 24.16
C MET A 244 -18.98 -12.42 24.11
N GLU A 245 -19.41 -13.67 24.30
CA GLU A 245 -18.55 -14.83 24.05
C GLU A 245 -18.24 -14.99 22.54
N PRO A 246 -17.03 -15.44 22.16
CA PRO A 246 -15.91 -15.82 23.03
C PRO A 246 -15.03 -14.64 23.50
N TYR A 247 -15.31 -13.41 23.05
CA TYR A 247 -14.47 -12.24 23.31
C TYR A 247 -14.37 -11.90 24.81
N SER A 248 -15.48 -12.00 25.54
CA SER A 248 -15.54 -11.76 26.98
C SER A 248 -14.67 -12.70 27.82
N SER A 249 -14.19 -13.80 27.25
CA SER A 249 -13.31 -14.75 27.94
C SER A 249 -11.86 -14.26 28.09
N HIS A 250 -11.44 -13.26 27.29
CA HIS A 250 -10.09 -12.70 27.35
C HIS A 250 -9.98 -11.62 28.43
N THR A 251 -9.71 -12.04 29.67
CA THR A 251 -9.73 -11.16 30.85
C THR A 251 -8.35 -10.84 31.45
N GLN A 252 -7.26 -11.40 30.89
CA GLN A 252 -5.91 -11.30 31.45
C GLN A 252 -5.29 -9.90 31.29
N ILE A 253 -5.78 -9.12 30.33
CA ILE A 253 -5.32 -7.77 30.00
C ILE A 253 -6.53 -6.90 29.65
N ASN A 254 -6.36 -5.59 29.78
CA ASN A 254 -7.36 -4.63 29.32
C ASN A 254 -7.10 -4.28 27.84
N ARG A 255 -8.17 -4.16 27.06
CA ARG A 255 -8.12 -3.63 25.69
C ARG A 255 -7.62 -2.17 25.71
N THR A 256 -6.67 -1.85 24.83
CA THR A 256 -6.31 -0.45 24.52
C THR A 256 -7.40 0.15 23.64
N ARG A 257 -7.92 1.33 23.98
CA ARG A 257 -8.92 2.03 23.17
C ARG A 257 -8.29 2.71 21.95
N ASN A 258 -9.09 2.97 20.92
CA ASN A 258 -8.61 3.63 19.70
C ASN A 258 -7.91 4.97 19.99
N ASP A 259 -8.45 5.80 20.88
CA ASP A 259 -7.89 7.10 21.25
C ASP A 259 -6.57 7.04 22.07
N VAL A 260 -6.15 5.83 22.47
CA VAL A 260 -4.89 5.59 23.18
C VAL A 260 -3.88 4.84 22.29
N ASP A 261 -4.33 4.12 21.27
CA ASP A 261 -3.45 3.32 20.41
C ASP A 261 -2.57 4.21 19.51
N MET A 262 -1.27 3.94 19.57
CA MET A 262 -0.26 4.71 18.84
C MET A 262 -0.33 4.51 17.32
N GLU A 263 -0.75 3.34 16.85
CA GLU A 263 -0.88 3.05 15.42
C GLU A 263 -2.20 3.60 14.87
N PHE A 264 -3.28 3.58 15.67
CA PHE A 264 -4.54 4.26 15.33
C PHE A 264 -4.31 5.75 15.10
N SER A 265 -3.59 6.41 16.03
CA SER A 265 -3.26 7.83 15.92
C SER A 265 -2.48 8.16 14.65
N LYS A 266 -1.58 7.26 14.21
CA LYS A 266 -0.89 7.40 12.92
C LYS A 266 -1.87 7.19 11.77
N GLY A 267 -2.69 6.14 11.80
CA GLY A 267 -3.69 5.83 10.78
C GLY A 267 -4.72 6.95 10.56
N THR A 268 -5.02 7.76 11.58
CA THR A 268 -5.93 8.92 11.51
C THR A 268 -5.24 10.25 11.23
N ALA A 269 -3.91 10.27 11.09
CA ALA A 269 -3.19 11.50 10.80
C ALA A 269 -3.64 12.10 9.46
N ASN A 270 -3.41 13.40 9.25
CA ASN A 270 -3.58 14.06 7.93
C ASN A 270 -4.98 13.89 7.30
N GLY A 271 -6.01 13.76 8.13
CA GLY A 271 -7.41 13.68 7.70
C GLY A 271 -7.87 12.28 7.32
N TYR A 272 -7.02 11.26 7.41
CA TYR A 272 -7.33 9.86 7.09
C TYR A 272 -8.26 9.20 8.10
N ASN A 273 -9.07 8.24 7.65
CA ASN A 273 -10.04 7.55 8.49
C ASN A 273 -9.99 6.04 8.23
N PRO A 274 -9.25 5.28 9.05
CA PRO A 274 -9.11 3.85 8.89
C PRO A 274 -10.24 3.05 9.56
N VAL A 275 -11.31 3.72 10.02
CA VAL A 275 -12.44 3.08 10.70
C VAL A 275 -13.40 2.49 9.67
N VAL A 276 -13.63 1.18 9.77
CA VAL A 276 -14.57 0.44 8.93
C VAL A 276 -15.99 0.87 9.26
N SER A 277 -16.77 1.23 8.24
CA SER A 277 -18.21 1.45 8.41
C SER A 277 -18.90 0.09 8.52
N VAL A 278 -19.57 -0.17 9.65
CA VAL A 278 -20.18 -1.47 9.93
C VAL A 278 -21.69 -1.35 10.04
N VAL A 279 -22.38 -2.29 9.40
CA VAL A 279 -23.82 -2.50 9.53
C VAL A 279 -24.07 -3.92 10.05
N PRO A 280 -24.81 -4.12 11.14
CA PRO A 280 -25.15 -5.45 11.61
C PRO A 280 -26.12 -6.13 10.65
N VAL A 281 -25.98 -7.45 10.47
CA VAL A 281 -26.91 -8.26 9.67
C VAL A 281 -28.30 -8.29 10.32
N ASP A 282 -28.33 -8.31 11.65
CA ASP A 282 -29.53 -8.16 12.48
C ASP A 282 -29.28 -7.05 13.50
N GLU A 283 -30.09 -5.99 13.47
CA GLU A 283 -29.95 -4.81 14.35
C GLU A 283 -30.08 -5.15 15.84
N ASN A 284 -30.71 -6.27 16.19
CA ASN A 284 -30.92 -6.69 17.57
C ASN A 284 -29.99 -7.83 18.02
N ASP A 285 -29.26 -8.46 17.09
CA ASP A 285 -28.41 -9.60 17.38
C ASP A 285 -27.11 -9.57 16.57
N LEU A 286 -26.07 -8.96 17.16
CA LEU A 286 -24.74 -8.88 16.54
C LEU A 286 -24.11 -10.26 16.28
N THR A 287 -24.56 -11.34 16.95
CA THR A 287 -24.03 -12.71 16.70
C THR A 287 -24.34 -13.21 15.30
N LYS A 288 -25.35 -12.63 14.62
CA LYS A 288 -25.70 -12.97 13.23
C LYS A 288 -24.67 -12.48 12.22
N GLY A 289 -23.79 -11.58 12.65
CA GLY A 289 -22.69 -11.08 11.86
C GLY A 289 -22.85 -9.63 11.44
N LEU A 290 -21.81 -9.15 10.78
CA LEU A 290 -21.57 -7.76 10.47
C LEU A 290 -21.17 -7.63 9.00
N ILE A 291 -21.60 -6.56 8.36
CA ILE A 291 -21.12 -6.18 7.03
C ILE A 291 -20.29 -4.91 7.19
N GLY A 292 -19.01 -5.01 6.86
CA GLY A 292 -18.05 -3.92 6.95
C GLY A 292 -17.71 -3.34 5.58
N TYR A 293 -17.54 -2.03 5.51
CA TYR A 293 -17.19 -1.31 4.30
C TYR A 293 -16.04 -0.34 4.55
N ILE A 294 -15.01 -0.40 3.71
CA ILE A 294 -13.93 0.58 3.70
C ILE A 294 -13.38 0.80 2.29
N THR A 295 -12.80 1.98 2.04
CA THR A 295 -12.13 2.31 0.79
C THR A 295 -10.70 2.72 1.06
N ILE A 296 -9.77 2.02 0.42
CA ILE A 296 -8.33 2.24 0.46
C ILE A 296 -7.97 3.05 -0.76
N GLY A 297 -7.36 4.20 -0.55
CA GLY A 297 -6.77 4.96 -1.64
C GLY A 297 -5.31 4.62 -1.78
N ASN A 298 -4.90 4.31 -2.99
CA ASN A 298 -3.53 4.02 -3.33
C ASN A 298 -2.94 5.12 -4.20
N TYR A 299 -1.67 5.44 -4.00
CA TYR A 299 -0.95 6.41 -4.83
C TYR A 299 -0.07 5.63 -5.79
N THR A 300 -0.61 5.28 -6.95
CA THR A 300 0.16 4.58 -7.98
C THR A 300 0.75 5.62 -8.92
N VAL A 301 2.03 5.98 -8.73
CA VAL A 301 2.74 6.80 -9.71
C VAL A 301 3.23 5.86 -10.80
N TYR A 302 2.71 6.00 -12.02
CA TYR A 302 3.26 5.31 -13.18
C TYR A 302 4.74 5.70 -13.32
N SER A 303 5.64 4.72 -13.34
CA SER A 303 7.06 5.01 -13.54
C SER A 303 7.65 4.23 -14.69
N CYS A 304 8.65 4.83 -15.34
CA CYS A 304 9.39 4.24 -16.44
C CYS A 304 10.89 4.35 -16.17
N PHE A 305 11.61 3.23 -16.29
CA PHE A 305 13.07 3.18 -16.21
C PHE A 305 13.64 2.70 -17.55
N VAL A 306 14.59 3.45 -18.10
CA VAL A 306 15.36 3.00 -19.28
C VAL A 306 16.70 2.49 -18.80
N GLY A 307 16.87 1.17 -18.91
CA GLY A 307 18.06 0.46 -18.46
C GLY A 307 19.37 1.01 -19.04
N TYR A 308 20.43 0.96 -18.24
CA TYR A 308 21.78 1.25 -18.67
C TYR A 308 22.27 0.15 -19.63
N LYS A 309 22.59 0.51 -20.88
CA LYS A 309 23.29 -0.38 -21.82
C LYS A 309 24.78 -0.03 -21.81
N PRO A 310 25.69 -0.92 -21.37
CA PRO A 310 27.12 -0.69 -21.48
C PRO A 310 27.55 -0.65 -22.96
N ILE A 311 28.60 0.11 -23.26
CA ILE A 311 29.18 0.22 -24.60
C ILE A 311 29.73 -1.15 -25.04
N SER A 312 28.93 -1.98 -25.72
CA SER A 312 29.42 -3.12 -26.47
C SER A 312 29.59 -2.74 -27.94
N THR A 313 30.76 -3.00 -28.48
CA THR A 313 31.12 -2.76 -29.87
C THR A 313 30.26 -3.58 -30.84
N GLN A 314 29.13 -3.02 -31.30
CA GLN A 314 28.51 -3.16 -32.64
C GLN A 314 26.99 -2.93 -32.59
N GLY A 315 26.52 -1.87 -33.26
CA GLY A 315 25.24 -1.88 -34.00
C GLY A 315 23.91 -1.72 -33.24
N ASP A 316 23.89 -1.57 -31.92
CA ASP A 316 22.63 -1.44 -31.17
C ASP A 316 22.15 0.02 -31.05
N ASP A 317 20.90 0.28 -31.46
CA ASP A 317 20.23 1.56 -31.23
C ASP A 317 20.18 1.90 -29.72
N ALA A 318 20.29 3.21 -29.39
CA ALA A 318 20.18 3.70 -28.02
C ALA A 318 18.85 3.27 -27.38
N ALA A 319 18.88 2.86 -26.11
CA ALA A 319 17.66 2.50 -25.39
C ALA A 319 16.80 3.76 -25.18
N PHE A 320 15.52 3.69 -25.52
CA PHE A 320 14.59 4.80 -25.38
C PHE A 320 13.22 4.36 -24.84
N VAL A 321 12.50 5.32 -24.28
CA VAL A 321 11.07 5.20 -23.93
C VAL A 321 10.32 6.43 -24.43
N ASP A 322 9.09 6.24 -24.90
CA ASP A 322 8.22 7.34 -25.28
C ASP A 322 7.33 7.73 -24.10
N ILE A 323 7.32 9.01 -23.73
CA ILE A 323 6.48 9.57 -22.66
C ILE A 323 5.47 10.56 -23.23
N PRO A 324 4.23 10.65 -22.73
CA PRO A 324 3.24 11.55 -23.29
C PRO A 324 3.55 13.02 -22.98
N LYS A 325 3.29 13.95 -23.90
CA LYS A 325 3.47 15.40 -23.67
C LYS A 325 2.53 15.96 -22.60
N LYS A 326 1.39 15.30 -22.37
CA LYS A 326 0.44 15.57 -21.30
C LYS A 326 0.25 14.30 -20.48
N ALA A 327 0.50 14.37 -19.18
CA ALA A 327 0.24 13.29 -18.24
C ALA A 327 -0.67 13.80 -17.11
N ALA A 328 -1.16 12.89 -16.27
CA ALA A 328 -1.76 13.28 -15.00
C ALA A 328 -0.68 13.94 -14.11
N GLU A 329 -1.08 14.99 -13.37
CA GLU A 329 -0.17 15.71 -12.47
C GLU A 329 0.45 14.75 -11.46
N LEU A 330 1.79 14.75 -11.38
CA LEU A 330 2.60 13.99 -10.42
C LEU A 330 2.53 12.45 -10.57
N ASP A 331 1.77 11.98 -11.55
CA ASP A 331 1.40 10.58 -11.76
C ASP A 331 2.36 9.82 -12.67
N PHE A 332 3.32 10.51 -13.27
CA PHE A 332 4.31 9.89 -14.12
C PHE A 332 5.73 10.31 -13.72
N LEU A 333 6.55 9.31 -13.41
CA LEU A 333 7.95 9.48 -13.04
C LEU A 333 8.85 8.66 -13.98
N PHE A 334 9.66 9.33 -14.78
CA PHE A 334 10.80 8.65 -15.39
C PHE A 334 11.98 8.67 -14.41
N THR A 335 12.73 7.59 -14.25
CA THR A 335 13.98 7.59 -13.47
C THR A 335 15.13 6.93 -14.24
N ALA A 336 16.35 7.41 -14.02
CA ALA A 336 17.57 6.76 -14.50
C ALA A 336 18.75 7.03 -13.55
N GLU A 337 19.71 6.11 -13.52
CA GLU A 337 21.01 6.32 -12.88
C GLU A 337 22.04 6.67 -13.95
N LEU A 338 22.73 7.79 -13.79
CA LEU A 338 23.80 8.25 -14.67
C LEU A 338 25.15 8.04 -13.98
N ALA A 339 26.02 7.28 -14.65
CA ALA A 339 27.42 7.07 -14.29
C ALA A 339 28.28 7.48 -15.49
N GLY A 340 28.58 8.78 -15.62
CA GLY A 340 29.28 9.31 -16.81
C GLY A 340 28.45 9.37 -18.10
N CYS A 341 27.13 9.20 -18.01
CA CYS A 341 26.20 9.05 -19.13
C CYS A 341 25.31 10.28 -19.30
N SER A 342 24.46 10.28 -20.33
CA SER A 342 23.50 11.35 -20.57
C SER A 342 22.07 10.85 -20.62
N LEU A 343 21.16 11.68 -20.13
CA LEU A 343 19.73 11.57 -20.38
C LEU A 343 19.32 12.61 -21.43
N ILE A 344 18.59 12.21 -22.47
CA ILE A 344 18.15 13.12 -23.54
C ILE A 344 16.65 12.97 -23.74
N VAL A 345 15.90 14.07 -23.73
CA VAL A 345 14.49 14.12 -24.08
C VAL A 345 14.32 14.88 -25.38
N THR A 346 13.80 14.24 -26.42
CA THR A 346 13.53 14.87 -27.72
C THR A 346 12.04 15.05 -27.97
N ASP A 347 11.69 16.09 -28.72
CA ASP A 347 10.35 16.22 -29.30
C ASP A 347 10.17 15.18 -30.40
N TYR A 348 9.44 14.11 -30.09
CA TYR A 348 9.28 12.97 -30.99
C TYR A 348 8.10 13.12 -31.93
N ASN A 349 6.91 13.44 -31.40
CA ASN A 349 5.71 13.66 -32.22
C ASN A 349 4.70 14.59 -31.52
N SER A 350 3.53 14.81 -32.14
CA SER A 350 2.49 15.72 -31.63
C SER A 350 1.95 15.35 -30.23
N SER A 351 2.15 14.12 -29.79
CA SER A 351 1.60 13.57 -28.55
C SER A 351 2.63 13.07 -27.55
N HIS A 352 3.87 12.79 -27.97
CA HIS A 352 4.91 12.18 -27.14
C HIS A 352 6.26 12.88 -27.26
N TYR A 353 7.02 12.86 -26.15
CA TYR A 353 8.47 13.00 -26.13
C TYR A 353 9.12 11.62 -26.19
N ARG A 354 10.37 11.56 -26.65
CA ARG A 354 11.20 10.35 -26.55
C ARG A 354 12.36 10.61 -25.62
N VAL A 355 12.51 9.75 -24.61
CA VAL A 355 13.56 9.82 -23.61
C VAL A 355 14.59 8.74 -23.90
N TYR A 356 15.84 9.15 -24.11
CA TYR A 356 17.00 8.28 -24.32
C TYR A 356 17.86 8.25 -23.06
N HIS A 357 18.41 7.07 -22.79
CA HIS A 357 19.52 6.90 -21.86
C HIS A 357 20.74 6.47 -22.69
N ASP A 358 21.67 7.40 -22.90
CA ASP A 358 22.82 7.19 -23.77
C ASP A 358 24.10 7.11 -22.92
N SER A 359 24.81 6.00 -23.09
CA SER A 359 26.01 5.68 -22.31
C SER A 359 27.22 6.55 -22.67
N ARG A 360 27.11 7.40 -23.70
CA ARG A 360 28.16 8.32 -24.10
C ARG A 360 28.03 9.63 -23.31
N PRO A 361 29.13 10.14 -22.73
CA PRO A 361 29.11 11.46 -22.10
C PRO A 361 28.81 12.54 -23.14
N MET A 362 28.07 13.57 -22.74
CA MET A 362 27.76 14.75 -23.58
C MET A 362 26.97 14.43 -24.85
N SER A 363 26.20 13.34 -24.82
CA SER A 363 25.59 12.83 -26.04
C SER A 363 24.37 13.60 -26.50
N SER A 364 23.83 14.54 -25.71
CA SER A 364 22.76 15.45 -26.14
C SER A 364 23.07 16.17 -27.47
N THR A 365 24.35 16.45 -27.73
CA THR A 365 24.83 17.10 -28.96
C THR A 365 24.66 16.24 -30.23
N PHE A 366 24.40 14.95 -30.08
CA PHE A 366 24.18 14.02 -31.20
C PHE A 366 22.69 13.80 -31.53
N TYR A 367 21.78 14.45 -30.81
CA TYR A 367 20.33 14.30 -31.01
C TYR A 367 19.71 15.58 -31.57
N ASP A 368 18.80 15.42 -32.51
CA ASP A 368 17.97 16.52 -33.00
C ASP A 368 16.76 16.75 -32.07
N HIS A 369 16.24 17.99 -32.06
CA HIS A 369 15.00 18.36 -31.35
C HIS A 369 15.01 18.08 -29.84
N VAL A 370 16.17 18.20 -29.20
CA VAL A 370 16.31 18.07 -27.74
C VAL A 370 15.53 19.18 -27.03
N VAL A 371 14.66 18.79 -26.09
CA VAL A 371 13.85 19.72 -25.26
C VAL A 371 14.30 19.74 -23.80
N MET A 372 14.91 18.68 -23.31
CA MET A 372 15.55 18.58 -21.98
C MET A 372 16.72 17.60 -22.07
N ALA A 373 17.79 17.82 -21.31
CA ALA A 373 18.89 16.86 -21.18
C ALA A 373 19.56 16.99 -19.81
N ALA A 374 20.22 15.93 -19.37
CA ALA A 374 21.20 15.96 -18.29
C ALA A 374 22.47 15.30 -18.79
N ASP A 375 23.52 16.10 -19.01
CA ASP A 375 24.83 15.63 -19.44
C ASP A 375 25.86 15.71 -18.30
N LEU A 376 26.93 14.91 -18.43
CA LEU A 376 28.02 14.84 -17.45
C LEU A 376 28.55 16.21 -17.00
N THR A 377 28.81 17.14 -17.92
CA THR A 377 29.34 18.46 -17.53
C THR A 377 28.39 19.29 -16.68
N ASP A 378 27.08 19.07 -16.82
CA ASP A 378 26.07 19.88 -16.15
C ASP A 378 26.02 19.60 -14.65
N TYR A 379 26.32 18.35 -14.24
CA TYR A 379 26.22 17.93 -12.84
C TYR A 379 27.56 17.69 -12.14
N ILE A 380 28.69 17.70 -12.85
CA ILE A 380 30.02 17.74 -12.20
C ILE A 380 30.48 19.16 -11.87
N GLY A 381 29.83 20.19 -12.42
CA GLY A 381 30.13 21.60 -12.11
C GLY A 381 31.59 22.01 -12.38
N GLY A 382 32.29 21.31 -13.27
CA GLY A 382 33.72 21.52 -13.53
C GLY A 382 34.68 20.96 -12.46
N LEU A 383 34.22 20.09 -11.55
CA LEU A 383 35.07 19.40 -10.59
C LEU A 383 35.92 18.31 -11.29
N GLU A 384 37.21 18.22 -10.95
CA GLU A 384 38.06 17.06 -11.29
C GLU A 384 37.68 15.88 -10.38
N VAL A 385 36.63 15.16 -10.76
CA VAL A 385 36.21 13.92 -10.10
C VAL A 385 36.31 12.78 -11.12
N ASP A 386 36.74 11.60 -10.68
CA ASP A 386 36.67 10.39 -11.49
C ASP A 386 35.21 10.16 -11.92
N PRO A 387 34.88 10.20 -13.22
CA PRO A 387 33.51 10.01 -13.71
C PRO A 387 32.91 8.66 -13.29
N ASN A 388 33.75 7.67 -12.98
CA ASN A 388 33.32 6.35 -12.51
C ASN A 388 32.94 6.33 -11.02
N GLN A 389 33.18 7.42 -10.28
CA GLN A 389 32.84 7.56 -8.86
C GLN A 389 31.63 8.47 -8.59
N LEU A 390 31.09 9.09 -9.64
CA LEU A 390 29.91 9.94 -9.57
C LEU A 390 28.67 9.14 -9.96
N LEU A 391 27.74 9.01 -9.01
CA LEU A 391 26.42 8.44 -9.24
C LEU A 391 25.40 9.56 -9.11
N LEU A 392 24.65 9.80 -10.18
CA LEU A 392 23.55 10.76 -10.22
C LEU A 392 22.25 10.00 -10.51
N THR A 393 21.22 10.23 -9.73
CA THR A 393 19.85 9.83 -10.09
C THR A 393 19.17 10.99 -10.77
N VAL A 394 18.63 10.77 -11.96
CA VAL A 394 17.76 11.73 -12.64
C VAL A 394 16.33 11.25 -12.61
N CYS A 395 15.38 12.18 -12.48
CA CYS A 395 13.97 11.89 -12.64
C CYS A 395 13.21 12.97 -13.43
N LEU A 396 12.26 12.56 -14.27
CA LEU A 396 11.31 13.48 -14.90
C LEU A 396 9.95 13.34 -14.23
N GLN A 397 9.36 14.45 -13.81
CA GLN A 397 8.02 14.49 -13.23
C GLN A 397 7.16 15.50 -13.99
N TYR A 398 5.91 15.14 -14.27
CA TYR A 398 4.92 16.06 -14.82
C TYR A 398 4.31 16.91 -13.71
N LYS A 399 4.59 18.21 -13.70
CA LYS A 399 4.16 19.14 -12.65
C LYS A 399 3.83 20.54 -13.19
N LEU A 400 2.65 21.05 -12.85
CA LEU A 400 2.09 22.32 -13.31
C LEU A 400 1.98 22.40 -14.84
N GLY A 401 1.42 21.36 -15.45
CA GLY A 401 1.15 21.27 -16.89
C GLY A 401 2.38 21.09 -17.77
N LYS A 402 3.54 20.75 -17.17
CA LYS A 402 4.80 20.58 -17.89
C LYS A 402 5.69 19.52 -17.26
N TRP A 403 6.50 18.87 -18.08
CA TRP A 403 7.57 18.01 -17.61
C TRP A 403 8.69 18.85 -16.99
N LYS A 404 9.25 18.33 -15.90
CA LYS A 404 10.41 18.88 -15.22
C LYS A 404 11.40 17.76 -14.97
N LEU A 405 12.65 18.00 -15.33
CA LEU A 405 13.78 17.15 -15.02
C LEU A 405 14.36 17.58 -13.67
N TYR A 406 14.63 16.61 -12.81
CA TYR A 406 15.28 16.76 -11.53
C TYR A 406 16.49 15.84 -11.50
N ALA A 407 17.55 16.27 -10.83
CA ALA A 407 18.75 15.48 -10.67
C ALA A 407 19.18 15.50 -9.20
N GLN A 408 19.59 14.35 -8.67
CA GLN A 408 20.09 14.19 -7.31
C GLN A 408 21.42 13.44 -7.33
N LEU A 409 22.44 14.04 -6.72
CA LEU A 409 23.75 13.41 -6.54
C LEU A 409 23.66 12.38 -5.41
N LEU A 410 24.12 11.15 -5.65
CA LEU A 410 24.04 10.05 -4.68
C LEU A 410 25.25 9.98 -3.73
N LYS A 411 26.27 10.84 -3.88
CA LYS A 411 27.44 10.90 -2.98
C LYS A 411 28.04 12.31 -2.85
N GLU A 412 28.05 12.88 -1.65
CA GLU A 412 28.81 14.09 -1.29
C GLU A 412 30.25 13.74 -0.87
N ASN A 413 31.20 14.61 -1.22
CA ASN A 413 32.46 14.77 -0.50
C ASN A 413 32.46 16.22 0.05
N ASP A 414 32.25 16.37 1.37
CA ASP A 414 32.42 17.54 2.28
C ASP A 414 32.24 19.00 1.83
N LYS A 415 31.71 19.30 0.64
CA LYS A 415 31.45 20.69 0.20
C LYS A 415 30.09 20.82 -0.45
N HIS A 416 29.14 21.34 0.33
CA HIS A 416 27.78 21.66 -0.07
C HIS A 416 27.71 22.63 -1.26
N GLN A 417 26.72 22.37 -2.14
CA GLN A 417 26.19 23.16 -3.28
C GLN A 417 26.87 22.91 -4.65
N ARG A 418 26.16 22.69 -5.77
CA ARG A 418 24.80 23.04 -6.21
C ARG A 418 24.16 21.91 -7.04
N ILE A 419 22.84 21.79 -6.95
CA ILE A 419 21.94 21.00 -7.79
C ILE A 419 21.31 21.95 -8.82
N ILE A 420 21.23 21.57 -10.10
CA ILE A 420 20.51 22.33 -11.15
C ILE A 420 19.02 21.98 -11.11
#